data_AF-A0A973J0P3-F1
#
_entry.id   AF-A0A973J0P3-F1
#
_cell.length_a   1.000
_cell.length_b   1.000
_cell.length_c   1.000
_cell.angle_alpha   90.00
_cell.angle_beta   90.00
_cell.angle_gamma   90.00
#
_symmetry.space_group_name_H-M   'P 1'
#
loop_
_entity.id
_entity.type
_entity.pdbx_description
1 polymer ?
#
loop_
_entity_poly.entity_id
_entity_poly.type
_entity_poly.pdbx_seq_one_letter_code
_entity_poly.pdbx_strand_id
1 'polypeptide(L)'
;MTKYYQITTSAKEITLKNIKKGDYIIASGPIIDKSVTANVVFVDEEYIVKSGKIIEVNKDDSYLKVISSDKDNYTLDQEVRTKMQMVNAQTLEIENTTLGKIKEGDTIHWVCKKSSASKEPNRYSAERILVVPQELFMK
;
A
#
# COMPACT_ATOMS: atom_id res chain seq x y z
N MET A 1 5.11 19.57 27.79
CA MET A 1 5.92 18.38 27.47
C MET A 1 5.18 17.59 26.40
N THR A 2 5.82 17.31 25.27
CA THR A 2 5.18 16.61 24.14
C THR A 2 5.07 15.12 24.42
N LYS A 3 3.90 14.53 24.16
CA LYS A 3 3.67 13.09 24.26
C LYS A 3 3.79 12.42 22.89
N TYR A 4 4.29 11.18 22.85
CA TYR A 4 4.51 10.44 21.61
C TYR A 4 3.79 9.10 21.65
N TYR A 5 3.09 8.76 20.58
CA TYR A 5 2.34 7.51 20.46
C TYR A 5 2.62 6.84 19.12
N GLN A 6 2.71 5.51 19.11
CA GLN A 6 2.64 4.71 17.90
C GLN A 6 1.21 4.22 17.71
N ILE A 7 0.63 4.50 16.55
CA ILE A 7 -0.63 3.93 16.11
C ILE A 7 -0.35 2.57 15.49
N THR A 8 -1.05 1.56 16.00
CA THR A 8 -1.17 0.22 15.43
C THR A 8 -2.66 -0.12 15.42
N THR A 9 -3.10 -1.21 16.06
CA THR A 9 -4.52 -1.44 16.37
C THR A 9 -5.00 -0.54 17.53
N SER A 10 -4.07 -0.08 18.39
CA SER A 10 -4.32 0.89 19.46
C SER A 10 -3.13 1.85 19.59
N ALA A 11 -3.34 2.97 20.29
CA ALA A 11 -2.29 3.93 20.56
C ALA A 11 -1.40 3.45 21.72
N LYS A 12 -0.12 3.18 21.42
CA LYS A 12 0.90 2.80 22.41
C LYS A 12 1.85 3.96 22.65
N GLU A 13 2.09 4.33 23.90
CA GLU A 13 3.07 5.38 24.22
C GLU A 13 4.49 4.94 23.85
N ILE A 14 5.24 5.84 23.20
CA ILE A 14 6.62 5.66 22.76
C ILE A 14 7.46 6.87 23.17
N THR A 15 8.75 6.85 22.85
CA THR A 15 9.64 7.99 23.05
C THR A 15 10.09 8.58 21.72
N LEU A 16 10.58 9.82 21.73
CA LEU A 16 11.15 10.47 20.54
C LEU A 16 12.25 9.63 19.86
N LYS A 17 13.01 8.83 20.63
CA LYS A 17 14.06 7.94 20.09
C LYS A 17 13.52 6.84 19.17
N ASN A 18 12.22 6.55 19.24
CA ASN A 18 11.56 5.56 18.41
C ASN A 18 11.15 6.10 17.03
N ILE A 19 11.12 7.44 16.88
CA ILE A 19 10.72 8.10 15.63
C ILE A 19 11.94 8.27 14.75
N LYS A 20 11.84 7.82 13.49
CA LYS A 20 12.91 7.87 12.50
C LYS A 20 12.58 8.87 11.40
N LYS A 21 13.62 9.33 10.71
CA LYS A 21 13.45 10.16 9.52
C LYS A 21 12.66 9.40 8.46
N GLY A 22 11.62 10.02 7.93
CA GLY A 22 10.74 9.43 6.92
C GLY A 22 9.52 8.72 7.49
N ASP A 23 9.39 8.62 8.82
CA ASP A 23 8.15 8.13 9.43
C ASP A 23 7.01 9.10 9.14
N TYR A 24 5.83 8.54 8.87
CA TYR A 24 4.62 9.31 8.72
C TYR A 24 4.09 9.68 10.11
N ILE A 25 3.91 10.98 10.35
CA ILE A 25 3.49 11.50 11.64
C ILE A 25 2.27 12.39 11.52
N ILE A 26 1.43 12.33 12.55
CA ILE A 26 0.33 13.27 12.78
C ILE A 26 0.68 14.05 14.05
N ALA A 27 0.96 15.34 13.89
CA ALA A 27 1.25 16.24 15.00
C ALA A 27 0.01 17.06 15.36
N SER A 28 -0.32 17.12 16.66
CA SER A 28 -1.42 17.91 17.19
C SER A 28 -0.92 18.96 18.17
N GLY A 29 -1.30 20.21 17.95
CA GLY A 29 -0.92 21.34 18.77
C GLY A 29 -1.22 22.68 18.09
N PRO A 30 -0.96 23.82 18.76
CA PRO A 30 -1.14 25.14 18.17
C PRO A 30 -0.28 25.31 16.91
N ILE A 31 -0.92 25.82 15.85
CA ILE A 31 -0.25 26.22 14.61
C ILE A 31 0.13 27.70 14.77
N ILE A 32 1.41 27.99 14.60
CA ILE A 32 1.96 29.35 14.62
C ILE A 32 2.70 29.54 13.29
N ASP A 33 2.14 30.39 12.43
CA ASP A 33 2.56 30.59 11.05
C ASP A 33 2.67 29.27 10.25
N LYS A 34 3.89 28.87 9.89
CA LYS A 34 4.21 27.63 9.16
C LYS A 34 4.77 26.52 10.06
N SER A 35 4.64 26.69 11.37
CA SER A 35 5.17 25.76 12.37
C SER A 35 4.06 25.23 13.28
N VAL A 36 4.23 23.99 13.75
CA VAL A 36 3.34 23.38 14.73
C VAL A 36 4.10 23.19 16.02
N THR A 37 3.60 23.76 17.12
CA THR A 37 4.10 23.46 18.46
C THR A 37 3.38 22.21 18.96
N ALA A 38 3.93 21.03 18.69
CA ALA A 38 3.25 19.76 18.94
C ALA A 38 3.13 19.45 20.44
N ASN A 39 1.90 19.30 20.93
CA ASN A 39 1.59 18.78 22.25
C ASN A 39 1.57 17.24 22.25
N VAL A 40 1.13 16.66 21.13
CA VAL A 40 1.07 15.22 20.92
C VAL A 40 1.52 14.89 19.50
N VAL A 41 2.33 13.86 19.35
CA VAL A 41 2.76 13.31 18.05
C VAL A 41 2.38 11.85 17.98
N PHE A 42 1.67 11.49 16.91
CA PHE A 42 1.33 10.12 16.56
C PHE A 42 2.19 9.67 15.39
N VAL A 43 2.87 8.54 15.51
CA VAL A 43 3.50 7.85 14.40
C VAL A 43 2.51 6.84 13.86
N ASP A 44 2.25 6.88 12.56
CA ASP A 44 1.28 6.01 11.90
C ASP A 44 1.88 5.40 10.63
N GLU A 45 1.23 4.38 10.09
CA GLU A 45 1.61 3.77 8.83
C GLU A 45 0.93 4.50 7.66
N GLU A 46 1.72 5.04 6.73
CA GLU A 46 1.17 5.61 5.50
C GLU A 46 0.90 4.49 4.49
N TYR A 47 -0.31 4.49 3.91
CA TYR A 47 -0.71 3.51 2.91
C TYR A 47 -0.94 4.17 1.55
N ILE A 48 -0.53 3.48 0.49
CA ILE A 48 -0.89 3.80 -0.88
C ILE A 48 -2.06 2.90 -1.27
N VAL A 49 -3.20 3.51 -1.60
CA VAL A 49 -4.38 2.81 -2.10
C VAL A 49 -4.67 3.32 -3.51
N LYS A 50 -4.48 2.46 -4.50
CA LYS A 50 -4.64 2.83 -5.91
C LYS A 50 -5.28 1.72 -6.73
N SER A 51 -5.61 2.05 -7.96
CA SER A 51 -6.22 1.14 -8.94
C SER A 51 -5.68 1.43 -10.32
N GLY A 52 -5.67 0.43 -11.19
CA GLY A 52 -5.04 0.54 -12.50
C GLY A 52 -4.99 -0.78 -13.25
N LYS A 53 -3.95 -0.96 -14.07
CA LYS A 53 -3.75 -2.15 -14.90
C LYS A 53 -2.41 -2.80 -14.63
N ILE A 54 -2.40 -4.13 -14.71
CA ILE A 54 -1.17 -4.91 -14.67
C ILE A 54 -0.47 -4.81 -16.03
N ILE A 55 0.81 -4.44 -16.01
CA ILE A 55 1.66 -4.31 -17.20
C ILE A 55 2.74 -5.38 -17.28
N GLU A 56 3.09 -6.02 -16.15
CA GLU A 56 4.04 -7.14 -16.11
C GLU A 56 3.75 -8.03 -14.90
N VAL A 57 3.88 -9.34 -15.07
CA VAL A 57 3.81 -10.35 -14.00
C VAL A 57 5.12 -11.12 -13.95
N ASN A 58 5.96 -10.88 -12.93
CA ASN A 58 7.19 -11.62 -12.73
C ASN A 58 7.00 -12.65 -11.59
N LYS A 59 6.92 -13.92 -11.97
CA LYS A 59 6.68 -15.04 -11.04
C LYS A 59 7.95 -15.48 -10.33
N ASP A 60 9.11 -15.31 -10.95
CA ASP A 60 10.39 -15.77 -10.43
C ASP A 60 10.84 -14.86 -9.27
N ASP A 61 10.71 -13.55 -9.45
CA ASP A 61 11.03 -12.53 -8.46
C ASP A 61 9.82 -12.12 -7.61
N SER A 62 8.66 -12.74 -7.82
CA SER A 62 7.40 -12.51 -7.09
C SER A 62 6.98 -11.03 -7.02
N TYR A 63 6.89 -10.35 -8.17
CA TYR A 63 6.37 -8.98 -8.24
C TYR A 63 5.44 -8.74 -9.43
N LEU A 64 4.65 -7.68 -9.32
CA LEU A 64 3.83 -7.12 -10.40
C LEU A 64 4.33 -5.72 -10.75
N LYS A 65 4.39 -5.38 -12.03
CA LYS A 65 4.40 -3.97 -12.43
C LYS A 65 3.00 -3.55 -12.83
N VAL A 66 2.60 -2.37 -12.37
CA VAL A 66 1.28 -1.82 -12.62
C VAL A 66 1.40 -0.36 -13.06
N ILE A 67 0.47 0.05 -13.92
CA ILE A 67 0.22 1.45 -14.21
C ILE A 67 -1.08 1.85 -13.52
N SER A 68 -1.03 2.88 -12.68
CA SER A 68 -2.22 3.40 -12.01
C SER A 68 -3.13 4.16 -12.96
N SER A 69 -4.36 4.41 -12.52
CA SER A 69 -5.36 5.16 -13.28
C SER A 69 -4.91 6.61 -13.54
N ASP A 70 -4.05 7.17 -12.68
CA ASP A 70 -3.39 8.46 -12.86
C ASP A 70 -2.04 8.38 -13.60
N LYS A 71 -1.73 7.21 -14.20
CA LYS A 71 -0.59 6.96 -15.10
C LYS A 71 0.79 6.92 -14.43
N ASP A 72 0.86 6.71 -13.12
CA ASP A 72 2.10 6.40 -12.42
C ASP A 72 2.44 4.91 -12.55
N ASN A 73 3.72 4.60 -12.68
CA ASN A 73 4.20 3.22 -12.65
C ASN A 73 4.60 2.82 -11.22
N TYR A 74 4.17 1.63 -10.81
CA TYR A 74 4.53 1.02 -9.53
C TYR A 74 5.01 -0.41 -9.72
N THR A 75 5.95 -0.81 -8.87
CA THR A 75 6.34 -2.21 -8.68
C THR A 75 5.81 -2.70 -7.35
N LEU A 76 5.01 -3.76 -7.38
CA LEU A 76 4.35 -4.33 -6.21
C LEU A 76 4.99 -5.69 -5.91
N ASP A 77 5.77 -5.76 -4.84
CA ASP A 77 6.36 -7.01 -4.38
C ASP A 77 5.27 -7.85 -3.67
N GLN A 78 5.16 -9.12 -4.04
CA GLN A 78 4.32 -10.10 -3.35
C GLN A 78 5.11 -10.69 -2.17
N GLU A 79 4.64 -10.40 -0.96
CA GLU A 79 5.17 -11.00 0.27
C GLU A 79 4.32 -12.20 0.70
N VAL A 80 4.85 -13.01 1.61
CA VAL A 80 4.13 -14.15 2.20
C VAL A 80 2.78 -13.75 2.83
N ARG A 81 2.69 -12.52 3.33
CA ARG A 81 1.48 -11.98 3.99
C ARG A 81 0.55 -11.23 3.04
N THR A 82 0.92 -11.02 1.79
CA THR A 82 0.10 -10.30 0.82
C THR A 82 -1.20 -11.06 0.60
N LYS A 83 -2.33 -10.42 0.92
CA LYS A 83 -3.64 -11.00 0.64
C LYS A 83 -4.00 -10.75 -0.82
N MET A 84 -3.91 -11.80 -1.64
CA MET A 84 -4.23 -11.74 -3.07
C MET A 84 -5.58 -12.38 -3.35
N GLN A 85 -6.47 -11.62 -3.99
CA GLN A 85 -7.80 -12.07 -4.38
C GLN A 85 -8.12 -11.72 -5.84
N MET A 86 -9.04 -12.45 -6.45
CA MET A 86 -9.49 -12.23 -7.81
C MET A 86 -11.01 -12.44 -7.90
N VAL A 87 -11.67 -11.63 -8.73
CA VAL A 87 -13.07 -11.85 -9.07
C VAL A 87 -13.18 -13.01 -10.04
N ASN A 88 -13.98 -14.03 -9.70
CA ASN A 88 -14.29 -15.14 -10.58
C ASN A 88 -15.20 -14.65 -11.72
N ALA A 89 -14.78 -14.88 -12.97
CA ALA A 89 -15.49 -14.33 -14.14
C ALA A 89 -16.87 -14.98 -14.38
N GLN A 90 -17.10 -16.19 -13.87
CA GLN A 90 -18.35 -16.93 -14.01
C GLN A 90 -19.31 -16.65 -12.86
N THR A 91 -18.83 -16.67 -11.62
CA THR A 91 -19.68 -16.55 -10.42
C THR A 91 -19.79 -15.12 -9.89
N LEU A 92 -18.87 -14.23 -10.28
CA LEU A 92 -18.70 -12.87 -9.74
C LEU A 92 -18.31 -12.82 -8.25
N GLU A 93 -17.95 -13.95 -7.65
CA GLU A 93 -17.46 -14.03 -6.27
C GLU A 93 -15.98 -13.68 -6.19
N ILE A 94 -15.53 -13.23 -5.00
CA ILE A 94 -14.12 -12.93 -4.73
C ILE A 94 -13.45 -14.15 -4.11
N GLU A 95 -12.43 -14.69 -4.79
CA GLU A 95 -11.69 -15.86 -4.36
C GLU A 95 -10.22 -15.54 -4.11
N ASN A 96 -9.52 -16.37 -3.33
CA ASN A 96 -8.06 -16.26 -3.19
C ASN A 96 -7.37 -16.61 -4.51
N THR A 97 -6.30 -15.89 -4.84
CA THR A 97 -5.56 -16.08 -6.09
C THR A 97 -4.04 -16.07 -5.87
N THR A 98 -3.29 -16.34 -6.94
CA THR A 98 -1.82 -16.27 -6.98
C THR A 98 -1.36 -15.61 -8.28
N LEU A 99 -0.10 -15.18 -8.34
CA LEU A 99 0.51 -14.64 -9.58
C LEU A 99 0.38 -15.59 -10.78
N GLY A 100 0.23 -16.90 -10.54
CA GLY A 100 0.04 -17.89 -11.59
C GLY A 100 -1.22 -17.69 -12.44
N LYS A 101 -2.28 -17.12 -11.85
CA LYS A 101 -3.59 -16.92 -12.49
C LYS A 101 -3.79 -15.50 -13.04
N ILE A 102 -2.94 -14.57 -12.65
CA ILE A 102 -3.02 -13.15 -13.01
C ILE A 102 -2.27 -12.94 -14.33
N LYS A 103 -2.73 -12.02 -15.16
CA LYS A 103 -2.08 -11.68 -16.43
C LYS A 103 -2.03 -10.17 -16.68
N GLU A 104 -1.23 -9.80 -17.66
CA GLU A 104 -1.16 -8.44 -18.18
C GLU A 104 -2.51 -8.01 -18.77
N GLY A 105 -2.85 -6.73 -18.58
CA GLY A 105 -4.11 -6.14 -19.02
C GLY A 105 -5.25 -6.21 -18.01
N ASP A 106 -5.19 -7.13 -17.04
CA ASP A 106 -6.15 -7.23 -15.94
C ASP A 106 -6.20 -5.95 -15.11
N THR A 107 -7.39 -5.63 -14.60
CA THR A 107 -7.57 -4.50 -13.70
C THR A 107 -7.16 -4.92 -12.30
N ILE A 108 -6.46 -4.05 -11.59
CA ILE A 108 -5.96 -4.33 -10.25
C ILE A 108 -6.28 -3.17 -9.31
N HIS A 109 -6.73 -3.51 -8.12
CA HIS A 109 -6.82 -2.63 -6.95
C HIS A 109 -5.80 -3.12 -5.93
N TRP A 110 -5.03 -2.20 -5.34
CA TRP A 110 -3.98 -2.59 -4.42
C TRP A 110 -3.83 -1.62 -3.26
N VAL A 111 -3.28 -2.16 -2.17
CA VAL A 111 -2.88 -1.44 -0.97
C VAL A 111 -1.42 -1.80 -0.68
N CYS A 112 -0.55 -0.78 -0.58
CA CYS A 112 0.84 -0.94 -0.15
C CYS A 112 1.10 -0.13 1.11
N LYS A 113 2.00 -0.61 1.97
CA LYS A 113 2.62 0.27 2.96
C LYS A 113 3.66 1.13 2.29
N LYS A 114 3.54 2.45 2.45
CA LYS A 114 4.58 3.39 2.07
C LYS A 114 5.65 3.37 3.15
N SER A 115 6.58 2.42 3.03
CA SER A 115 7.71 2.37 3.95
C SER A 115 8.72 3.46 3.59
N SER A 116 9.37 4.02 4.60
CA SER A 116 10.50 4.95 4.44
C SER A 116 11.75 4.28 3.85
N ALA A 117 11.70 2.97 3.60
CA ALA A 117 12.80 2.14 3.12
C ALA A 117 12.49 1.48 1.76
N SER A 118 11.81 2.18 0.84
CA SER A 118 11.65 1.65 -0.52
C SER A 118 13.04 1.50 -1.16
N LYS A 119 13.38 0.27 -1.56
CA LYS A 119 14.67 -0.06 -2.20
C LYS A 119 14.85 0.68 -3.53
N GLU A 120 13.75 1.00 -4.20
CA GLU A 120 13.67 1.69 -5.49
C GLU A 120 12.46 2.65 -5.51
N PRO A 121 12.50 3.72 -6.30
CA PRO A 121 11.35 4.62 -6.47
C PRO A 121 10.09 3.85 -6.89
N ASN A 122 8.96 4.12 -6.23
CA ASN A 122 7.66 3.50 -6.50
C ASN A 122 7.61 1.97 -6.41
N ARG A 123 8.57 1.34 -5.72
CA ARG A 123 8.54 -0.09 -5.41
C ARG A 123 8.14 -0.33 -3.96
N TYR A 124 7.06 -1.09 -3.76
CA TYR A 124 6.48 -1.31 -2.44
C TYR A 124 6.02 -2.76 -2.25
N SER A 125 6.14 -3.28 -1.02
CA SER A 125 5.49 -4.52 -0.63
C SER A 125 3.97 -4.34 -0.56
N ALA A 126 3.23 -5.18 -1.27
CA ALA A 126 1.78 -5.15 -1.29
C ALA A 126 1.20 -5.82 -0.03
N GLU A 127 0.23 -5.18 0.60
CA GLU A 127 -0.54 -5.75 1.71
C GLU A 127 -1.78 -6.49 1.18
N ARG A 128 -2.48 -5.87 0.23
CA ARG A 128 -3.70 -6.42 -0.38
C ARG A 128 -3.74 -6.14 -1.87
N ILE A 129 -4.14 -7.15 -2.62
CA ILE A 129 -4.35 -7.08 -4.06
C ILE A 129 -5.72 -7.70 -4.37
N LEU A 130 -6.53 -6.99 -5.14
CA LEU A 130 -7.75 -7.49 -5.75
C LEU A 130 -7.63 -7.33 -7.27
N VAL A 131 -7.73 -8.42 -8.00
CA VAL A 131 -7.69 -8.44 -9.46
C VAL A 131 -9.09 -8.64 -10.03
N VAL A 132 -9.42 -7.87 -11.06
CA VAL A 132 -10.63 -8.01 -11.87
C VAL A 132 -10.19 -8.41 -13.27
N PRO A 133 -10.43 -9.68 -13.68
CA PRO A 133 -10.00 -10.19 -14.97
C PRO A 133 -10.59 -9.39 -16.14
N GLN A 134 -9.78 -9.15 -17.17
CA GLN A 134 -10.23 -8.36 -18.32
C GLN A 134 -11.39 -9.01 -19.10
N GLU A 135 -11.54 -10.33 -19.03
CA GLU A 135 -12.62 -11.10 -19.67
C GLU A 135 -14.01 -10.62 -19.27
N LEU A 136 -14.15 -10.06 -18.06
CA LEU A 136 -15.42 -9.50 -17.59
C LEU A 136 -15.90 -8.29 -18.40
N PHE A 137 -15.01 -7.65 -19.16
CA PHE A 137 -15.29 -6.43 -19.92
C PHE A 137 -15.36 -6.65 -21.43
N MET A 138 -15.13 -7.87 -21.93
CA MET A 138 -15.12 -8.19 -23.37
C MET A 138 -16.47 -8.70 -23.91
N LYS A 139 -17.59 -8.22 -23.36
CA LYS A 139 -18.94 -8.53 -23.86
C LYS A 139 -19.31 -7.71 -25.09
#